data_AF-A0A536MMD0-F1
#
_entry.id   AF-A0A536MMD0-F1
#
_cell.length_a   1.000
_cell.length_b   1.000
_cell.length_c   1.000
_cell.angle_alpha   90.00
_cell.angle_beta   90.00
_cell.angle_gamma   90.00
#
_symmetry.space_group_name_H-M   'P 1'
#
loop_
_entity.id
_entity.type
_entity.pdbx_description
1 polymer ?
#
loop_
_entity_poly.entity_id
_entity_poly.type
_entity_poly.pdbx_seq_one_letter_code
_entity_poly.pdbx_strand_id
1 'polypeptide(L)'
;MTLHELLAHRRVRGLSVGQCVDGSPLPTGVYAHAHQYPKDSNRGWVCIRSPRDILRRGSRDISTTVMHEFAHLLAAAGHDDDWRRTMRELGQPIPAAYRKRTRPSKLNTQRASKRRR
;
A
#
# COMPACT_ATOMS: atom_id res chain seq x y z
N MET A 1 -1.23 -5.91 -13.28
CA MET A 1 -1.12 -4.50 -13.69
C MET A 1 0.30 -4.26 -14.14
N THR A 2 0.47 -3.71 -15.34
CA THR A 2 1.75 -3.35 -15.94
C THR A 2 2.15 -1.92 -15.57
N LEU A 3 3.41 -1.57 -15.84
CA LEU A 3 3.89 -0.19 -15.64
C LEU A 3 3.14 0.81 -16.52
N HIS A 4 2.79 0.43 -17.76
CA HIS A 4 2.05 1.30 -18.66
C HIS A 4 0.64 1.59 -18.13
N GLU A 5 -0.07 0.57 -17.66
CA GLU A 5 -1.41 0.73 -17.06
C GLU A 5 -1.38 1.63 -15.82
N LEU A 6 -0.35 1.49 -14.97
CA LEU A 6 -0.16 2.36 -13.82
C LEU A 6 0.01 3.82 -14.25
N LEU A 7 0.93 4.09 -15.18
CA LEU A 7 1.25 5.45 -15.63
C LEU A 7 0.11 6.11 -16.41
N ALA A 8 -0.75 5.31 -17.04
CA ALA A 8 -1.96 5.79 -17.71
C ALA A 8 -3.11 6.12 -16.73
N HIS A 9 -3.02 5.71 -15.47
CA HIS A 9 -4.11 5.88 -14.51
C HIS A 9 -4.24 7.35 -14.06
N ARG A 10 -5.44 7.93 -14.14
CA ARG A 10 -5.72 9.37 -13.83
C ARG A 10 -5.29 9.89 -12.45
N ARG A 11 -5.01 8.99 -11.50
CA ARG A 11 -4.53 9.34 -10.14
C ARG A 11 -3.00 9.37 -10.04
N VAL A 12 -2.32 8.87 -11.07
CA VAL A 12 -0.87 8.78 -11.15
C VAL A 12 -0.38 9.91 -12.04
N ARG A 13 0.54 10.73 -11.55
CA ARG A 13 1.24 11.76 -12.33
C ARG A 13 2.57 11.27 -12.87
N GLY A 14 3.21 10.34 -12.18
CA GLY A 14 4.50 9.81 -12.58
C GLY A 14 5.18 8.98 -11.50
N LEU A 15 6.32 8.41 -11.87
CA LEU A 15 7.26 7.75 -10.96
C LEU A 15 8.55 8.56 -10.87
N SER A 16 9.00 8.83 -9.65
CA SER A 16 10.37 9.29 -9.39
C SER A 16 11.21 8.11 -8.92
N VAL A 17 12.45 7.98 -9.41
CA VAL A 17 13.33 6.85 -9.11
C VAL A 17 14.66 7.35 -8.56
N GLY A 18 15.14 6.76 -7.48
CA GLY A 18 16.37 7.15 -6.77
C GLY A 18 16.12 8.15 -5.64
N GLN A 19 15.11 9.00 -5.78
CA GLN A 19 14.80 10.08 -4.86
C GLN A 19 13.31 10.45 -4.89
N CYS A 20 12.90 11.31 -3.95
CA CYS A 20 11.60 11.97 -4.00
C CYS A 20 11.49 12.87 -5.25
N VAL A 21 10.27 13.13 -5.72
CA VAL A 21 10.04 13.97 -6.90
C VAL A 21 10.49 15.42 -6.72
N ASP A 22 10.57 15.91 -5.48
CA ASP A 22 11.12 17.23 -5.15
C ASP A 22 12.66 17.26 -5.07
N GLY A 23 13.33 16.13 -5.33
CA GLY A 23 14.78 16.00 -5.26
C GLY A 23 15.31 15.64 -3.87
N SER A 24 14.46 15.55 -2.84
CA SER A 24 14.89 15.11 -1.52
C SER A 24 15.16 13.59 -1.47
N PRO A 25 16.08 13.13 -0.60
CA PRO A 25 16.33 11.71 -0.44
C PRO A 25 15.14 11.01 0.24
N LEU A 26 14.86 9.77 -0.17
CA LEU A 26 13.91 8.91 0.53
C LEU A 26 14.43 8.55 1.93
N PRO A 27 13.61 8.62 2.99
CA PRO A 27 14.04 8.28 4.35
C PRO A 27 14.65 6.89 4.47
N THR A 28 15.65 6.72 5.33
CA THR A 28 16.31 5.43 5.57
C THR A 28 15.29 4.34 5.89
N GLY A 29 15.41 3.18 5.24
CA GLY A 29 14.46 2.07 5.39
C GLY A 29 13.16 2.17 4.56
N VAL A 30 12.88 3.31 3.93
CA VAL A 30 11.73 3.48 3.02
C VAL A 30 12.12 3.17 1.58
N TYR A 31 11.53 2.13 0.99
CA TYR A 31 11.83 1.72 -0.38
C TYR A 31 10.96 2.43 -1.42
N ALA A 32 9.77 2.88 -1.02
CA ALA A 32 8.90 3.71 -1.83
C ALA A 32 7.94 4.51 -0.94
N HIS A 33 7.39 5.61 -1.46
CA HIS A 33 6.26 6.31 -0.86
C HIS A 33 5.39 6.97 -1.94
N ALA A 34 4.11 7.16 -1.62
CA ALA A 34 3.17 7.92 -2.43
C ALA A 34 2.96 9.33 -1.88
N HIS A 35 2.62 10.26 -2.79
CA HIS A 35 2.09 11.57 -2.45
C HIS A 35 0.56 11.53 -2.62
N GLN A 36 -0.18 11.11 -1.58
CA GLN A 36 -1.64 10.89 -1.69
C GLN A 36 -2.50 12.07 -1.22
N TYR A 37 -1.98 12.92 -0.34
CA TYR A 37 -2.83 13.89 0.37
C TYR A 37 -3.27 15.06 -0.51
N PRO A 38 -4.51 15.55 -0.36
CA PRO A 38 -5.04 16.63 -1.21
C PRO A 38 -4.23 17.93 -1.23
N LYS A 39 -3.57 18.26 -0.12
CA LYS A 39 -2.77 19.50 0.03
C LYS A 39 -1.30 19.33 -0.38
N ASP A 40 -0.91 18.15 -0.83
CA ASP A 40 0.45 17.86 -1.29
C ASP A 40 0.62 18.38 -2.73
N SER A 41 1.59 19.27 -2.94
CA SER A 41 1.92 19.81 -4.28
C SER A 41 2.39 18.71 -5.25
N ASN A 42 2.97 17.65 -4.70
CA ASN A 42 3.44 16.49 -5.43
C ASN A 42 2.39 15.37 -5.50
N ARG A 43 1.14 15.65 -5.14
CA ARG A 43 0.06 14.66 -5.15
C ARG A 43 -0.01 13.88 -6.47
N GLY A 44 -0.10 12.56 -6.39
CA GLY A 44 -0.17 11.65 -7.53
C GLY A 44 1.17 11.07 -7.97
N TRP A 45 2.28 11.52 -7.39
CA TRP A 45 3.59 10.90 -7.62
C TRP A 45 3.81 9.69 -6.69
N VAL A 46 4.51 8.68 -7.21
CA VAL A 46 5.09 7.60 -6.42
C VAL A 46 6.61 7.67 -6.57
N CYS A 47 7.32 7.71 -5.45
CA CYS A 47 8.77 7.79 -5.41
C CYS A 47 9.33 6.44 -4.99
N ILE A 48 10.33 5.93 -5.70
CA ILE A 48 10.88 4.58 -5.53
C ILE A 48 12.40 4.67 -5.40
N ARG A 49 12.99 3.93 -4.46
CA ARG A 49 14.42 4.00 -4.19
C ARG A 49 15.28 3.44 -5.33
N SER A 50 14.90 2.32 -5.92
CA SER A 50 15.70 1.66 -6.96
C SER A 50 14.84 1.18 -8.13
N PRO A 51 15.35 1.24 -9.38
CA PRO A 51 14.64 0.69 -10.54
C PRO A 51 14.21 -0.76 -10.38
N ARG A 52 14.99 -1.56 -9.62
CA ARG A 52 14.70 -2.98 -9.37
C ARG A 52 13.42 -3.20 -8.57
N ASP A 53 12.95 -2.18 -7.85
CA ASP A 53 11.76 -2.26 -7.01
C ASP A 53 10.48 -1.93 -7.81
N ILE A 54 10.59 -1.51 -9.07
CA ILE A 54 9.46 -1.14 -9.93
C ILE A 54 8.67 -2.38 -10.37
N LEU A 55 9.38 -3.39 -10.87
CA LEU A 55 8.77 -4.59 -11.45
C LEU A 55 8.93 -5.80 -10.54
N ARG A 56 7.98 -6.71 -10.62
CA ARG A 56 8.12 -8.04 -10.01
C ARG A 56 9.23 -8.80 -10.76
N ARG A 57 10.15 -9.43 -10.02
CA ARG A 57 11.27 -10.19 -10.60
C ARG A 57 10.77 -11.20 -11.63
N GLY A 58 11.27 -11.11 -12.86
CA GLY A 58 10.90 -12.00 -13.96
C GLY A 58 9.51 -11.75 -14.57
N SER A 59 8.83 -10.65 -14.22
CA SER A 59 7.54 -10.26 -14.81
C SER A 59 7.59 -8.85 -15.41
N ARG A 60 6.60 -8.55 -16.27
CA ARG A 60 6.25 -7.20 -16.72
C ARG A 60 5.27 -6.49 -15.77
N ASP A 61 4.78 -7.19 -14.76
CA ASP A 61 3.92 -6.62 -13.73
C ASP A 61 4.72 -5.71 -12.79
N ILE A 62 4.07 -4.66 -12.32
CA ILE A 62 4.63 -3.84 -11.24
C ILE A 62 4.72 -4.64 -9.93
N SER A 63 5.69 -4.29 -9.11
CA SER A 63 5.96 -4.98 -7.85
C SER A 63 4.82 -4.76 -6.84
N THR A 64 4.78 -5.61 -5.82
CA THR A 64 3.87 -5.43 -4.68
C THR A 64 4.12 -4.12 -3.93
N THR A 65 5.37 -3.63 -3.95
CA THR A 65 5.74 -2.33 -3.35
C THR A 65 5.11 -1.18 -4.14
N VAL A 66 5.19 -1.20 -5.47
CA VAL A 66 4.55 -0.16 -6.28
C VAL A 66 3.02 -0.22 -6.17
N MET A 67 2.45 -1.44 -6.14
CA MET A 67 1.02 -1.61 -5.92
C MET A 67 0.56 -1.07 -4.55
N HIS A 68 1.39 -1.20 -3.51
CA HIS A 68 1.14 -0.63 -2.18
C HIS A 68 1.02 0.89 -2.22
N GLU A 69 1.97 1.56 -2.87
CA GLU A 69 1.95 3.01 -3.04
C GLU A 69 0.80 3.48 -3.94
N PHE A 70 0.50 2.72 -4.99
CA PHE A 70 -0.66 3.01 -5.83
C PHE A 70 -1.98 2.97 -5.04
N ALA A 71 -2.13 2.01 -4.11
CA ALA A 71 -3.29 1.95 -3.23
C ALA A 71 -3.45 3.21 -2.36
N HIS A 72 -2.35 3.84 -1.92
CA HIS A 72 -2.41 5.14 -1.22
C HIS A 72 -2.99 6.24 -2.11
N LEU A 73 -2.60 6.31 -3.39
CA LEU A 73 -3.13 7.30 -4.33
C LEU A 73 -4.62 7.11 -4.61
N LEU A 74 -5.10 5.87 -4.64
CA LEU A 74 -6.52 5.56 -4.85
C LEU A 74 -7.37 5.87 -3.63
N ALA A 75 -6.93 5.44 -2.44
CA ALA A 75 -7.66 5.62 -1.19
C ALA A 75 -7.58 7.05 -0.65
N ALA A 76 -6.55 7.81 -1.04
CA ALA A 76 -6.20 9.10 -0.43
C ALA A 76 -6.04 9.03 1.10
N ALA A 77 -5.56 7.89 1.58
CA ALA A 77 -5.52 7.51 2.99
C ALA A 77 -4.16 6.92 3.38
N GLY A 78 -3.82 6.98 4.67
CA GLY A 78 -2.72 6.19 5.25
C GLY A 78 -3.10 4.72 5.38
N HIS A 79 -2.35 3.90 6.13
CA HIS A 79 -2.63 2.46 6.30
C HIS A 79 -3.88 2.17 7.17
N ASP A 80 -5.00 2.82 6.91
CA ASP A 80 -6.29 2.67 7.58
C ASP A 80 -7.19 1.64 6.88
N ASP A 81 -8.49 1.67 7.22
CA ASP A 81 -9.47 0.72 6.67
C ASP A 81 -9.79 0.95 5.20
N ASP A 82 -9.72 2.20 4.74
CA ASP A 82 -9.95 2.54 3.35
C ASP A 82 -8.79 2.04 2.49
N TRP A 83 -7.55 2.29 2.92
CA TRP A 83 -6.39 1.73 2.25
C TRP A 83 -6.39 0.20 2.27
N ARG A 84 -6.73 -0.44 3.40
CA ARG A 84 -6.86 -1.91 3.47
C ARG A 84 -7.95 -2.44 2.55
N ARG A 85 -9.06 -1.71 2.37
CA ARG A 85 -10.12 -2.08 1.43
C ARG A 85 -9.61 -2.00 -0.01
N THR A 86 -8.97 -0.89 -0.39
CA THR A 86 -8.36 -0.72 -1.71
C THR A 86 -7.30 -1.78 -2.03
N MET A 87 -6.45 -2.14 -1.07
CA MET A 87 -5.49 -3.24 -1.25
C MET A 87 -6.18 -4.57 -1.60
N ARG A 88 -7.32 -4.87 -0.96
CA ARG A 88 -8.11 -6.08 -1.27
C ARG A 88 -8.77 -6.00 -2.64
N GLU A 89 -9.32 -4.84 -3.01
CA GLU A 89 -9.92 -4.61 -4.34
C GLU A 89 -8.89 -4.78 -5.46
N LEU A 90 -7.64 -4.36 -5.22
CA LEU A 90 -6.50 -4.56 -6.13
C LEU A 90 -5.94 -6.00 -6.11
N GLY A 91 -6.51 -6.90 -5.30
CA GLY A 91 -6.02 -8.27 -5.13
C GLY A 91 -4.63 -8.36 -4.48
N GLN A 92 -4.22 -7.33 -3.73
CA GLN A 92 -2.89 -7.24 -3.14
C GLN A 92 -2.86 -7.73 -1.68
N PRO A 93 -1.76 -8.38 -1.27
CA PRO A 93 -1.59 -8.78 0.12
C PRO A 93 -1.38 -7.56 1.02
N ILE A 94 -2.08 -7.52 2.16
CA ILE A 94 -1.82 -6.54 3.20
C ILE A 94 -0.58 -7.00 4.00
N PRO A 95 0.49 -6.17 4.10
CA PRO A 95 1.67 -6.49 4.91
C PRO A 95 1.29 -6.77 6.36
N ALA A 96 1.98 -7.71 7.00
CA ALA A 96 1.63 -8.19 8.34
C ALA A 96 1.52 -7.07 9.38
N ALA A 97 2.40 -6.07 9.32
CA ALA A 97 2.41 -4.91 10.21
C ALA A 97 1.12 -4.05 10.14
N TYR A 98 0.39 -4.10 9.02
CA TYR A 98 -0.80 -3.29 8.77
C TYR A 98 -2.10 -4.09 8.81
N ARG A 99 -2.03 -5.40 9.11
CA ARG A 99 -3.22 -6.23 9.30
C ARG A 99 -3.90 -5.84 10.62
N LYS A 100 -5.23 -5.76 10.60
CA LYS A 100 -6.00 -5.64 11.84
C LYS A 100 -5.73 -6.87 12.71
N ARG A 101 -5.32 -6.65 13.95
CA ARG A 101 -5.26 -7.72 14.96
C ARG A 101 -6.70 -8.18 15.19
N THR A 102 -7.02 -9.40 14.80
CA THR A 102 -8.28 -10.03 15.21
C THR A 102 -8.18 -10.25 16.71
N ARG A 103 -8.85 -9.40 17.50
CA ARG A 103 -9.05 -9.67 18.92
C ARG A 103 -9.92 -10.93 18.98
N PRO A 104 -9.51 -12.01 19.67
CA PRO A 104 -10.38 -13.16 19.83
C PRO A 104 -11.69 -12.67 20.46
N SER A 105 -12.80 -12.92 19.76
CA SER A 105 -14.12 -12.51 20.22
C SER A 105 -14.43 -13.21 21.54
N LYS A 106 -14.89 -12.45 22.54
CA LYS A 106 -15.34 -12.97 23.86
C LYS A 106 -16.57 -13.90 23.78
N LEU A 107 -17.01 -14.31 22.59
CA LEU A 107 -18.17 -15.18 22.42
C LEU A 107 -17.95 -16.66 22.81
N ASN A 108 -16.71 -17.11 23.03
CA ASN A 108 -16.45 -18.54 23.31
C ASN A 108 -16.36 -18.92 24.79
N THR A 109 -16.50 -17.97 25.73
CA THR A 109 -16.33 -18.26 27.17
C THR A 109 -17.64 -18.69 27.87
N GLN A 110 -18.82 -18.48 27.26
CA GLN A 110 -20.10 -18.80 27.92
C GLN A 110 -20.59 -20.25 27.75
N ARG A 111 -19.96 -21.08 26.89
CA ARG A 111 -20.35 -22.50 26.74
C ARG A 111 -19.65 -23.45 27.71
N ALA A 112 -18.60 -23.03 28.40
CA ALA A 112 -17.83 -23.89 29.31
C ALA A 112 -18.44 -24.01 30.72
N SER A 113 -19.25 -23.05 31.16
CA SER A 113 -19.80 -22.99 32.52
C SER A 113 -21.13 -23.72 32.72
N LYS A 114 -21.73 -24.31 31.67
CA LYS A 114 -23.04 -24.99 31.74
C LYS A 114 -22.97 -26.53 31.85
N ARG A 115 -21.77 -27.11 31.98
CA ARG A 115 -21.52 -28.57 32.00
C ARG A 115 -21.01 -29.12 33.35
N ARG A 116 -21.31 -28.44 34.45
CA ARG A 116 -21.14 -28.98 35.80
C ARG A 116 -22.49 -28.88 36.52
N ARG A 117 -23.31 -29.90 36.37
CA ARG A 117 -24.39 -30.29 37.27
C ARG A 117 -24.19 -31.76 37.58
#